data_AF-A0A316UJZ6-F1
#
_entry.id   AF-A0A316UJZ6-F1
#
_cell.length_a   1.000
_cell.length_b   1.000
_cell.length_c   1.000
_cell.angle_alpha   90.00
_cell.angle_beta   90.00
_cell.angle_gamma   90.00
#
_symmetry.space_group_name_H-M   'P 1'
#
loop_
_entity.id
_entity.type
_entity.pdbx_description
1 polymer ?
#
loop_
_entity_poly.entity_id
_entity_poly.type
_entity_poly.pdbx_seq_one_letter_code
_entity_poly.pdbx_strand_id
1 'polypeptide(L)' 'MTQAAWRQFFSYNRYTAICGRATRSALKESERVKAERRGETSLRYQEWKDGKAGEQTSIKAQPKQQ' A
#
# COMPACT_ATOMS: atom_id res chain seq x y z
N MET A 1 1.85 -29.94 3.71
CA MET A 1 1.83 -28.84 2.73
C MET A 1 2.59 -27.65 3.31
N THR A 2 3.67 -27.22 2.67
CA THR A 2 4.44 -26.05 3.11
C THR A 2 3.72 -24.78 2.69
N GLN A 3 3.46 -23.89 3.65
CA GLN A 3 2.82 -22.61 3.41
C GLN A 3 3.81 -21.66 2.73
N ALA A 4 3.32 -20.80 1.82
CA ALA A 4 4.18 -19.79 1.18
C ALA A 4 4.78 -18.83 2.22
N ALA A 5 6.09 -18.57 2.13
CA ALA A 5 6.86 -17.84 3.15
C ALA A 5 6.30 -16.45 3.49
N TRP A 6 5.77 -15.71 2.50
CA TRP A 6 5.22 -14.37 2.71
C TRP A 6 4.04 -14.32 3.69
N ARG A 7 3.30 -15.43 3.81
CA ARG A 7 2.08 -15.49 4.66
C ARG A 7 2.37 -15.31 6.14
N GLN A 8 3.62 -15.48 6.58
CA GLN A 8 4.05 -15.24 7.96
C GLN A 8 4.25 -13.76 8.27
N PHE A 9 4.43 -12.91 7.26
CA PHE A 9 4.82 -11.51 7.44
C PHE A 9 3.70 -10.53 7.16
N PHE A 10 2.83 -10.84 6.19
CA PHE A 10 1.78 -9.92 5.79
C PHE A 10 0.57 -10.62 5.16
N SER A 11 -0.56 -9.91 5.16
CA SER A 11 -1.82 -10.39 4.57
C SER A 11 -1.76 -10.43 3.04
N TYR A 12 -2.70 -11.18 2.45
CA TYR A 12 -2.79 -11.31 0.99
C TYR A 12 -2.95 -9.97 0.28
N ASN A 13 -3.68 -9.00 0.86
CA ASN A 13 -3.84 -7.67 0.29
C ASN A 13 -2.50 -6.92 0.17
N ARG A 14 -1.61 -7.10 1.14
CA ARG A 14 -0.27 -6.51 1.08
C ARG A 14 0.61 -7.23 0.05
N TYR A 15 0.50 -8.56 -0.04
CA TYR A 15 1.19 -9.35 -1.05
C TYR A 15 0.87 -8.87 -2.47
N THR A 16 -0.42 -8.81 -2.83
CA THR A 16 -0.86 -8.40 -4.16
C THR A 16 -0.48 -6.96 -4.49
N ALA A 17 -0.52 -6.05 -3.50
CA ALA A 17 -0.06 -4.68 -3.68
C ALA A 17 1.44 -4.59 -4.01
N ILE A 18 2.28 -5.40 -3.35
CA ILE A 18 3.73 -5.47 -3.62
C ILE A 18 3.99 -6.04 -5.02
N CYS A 19 3.36 -7.17 -5.36
CA CYS A 19 3.49 -7.78 -6.68
C CYS A 19 3.04 -6.81 -7.79
N GLY A 20 1.90 -6.13 -7.59
CA GLY A 20 1.40 -5.15 -8.55
C GLY A 20 2.32 -3.94 -8.75
N ARG A 21 3.07 -3.52 -7.71
CA ARG A 21 4.13 -2.50 -7.87
C ARG A 21 5.29 -3.05 -8.69
N ALA A 22 5.79 -4.24 -8.35
CA ALA A 22 6.91 -4.86 -9.07
C ALA A 22 6.60 -5.06 -10.55
N THR A 23 5.39 -5.53 -10.89
CA THR A 23 4.95 -5.70 -12.28
C THR A 23 4.91 -4.38 -13.04
N ARG A 24 4.44 -3.29 -12.42
CA ARG A 24 4.41 -1.96 -13.06
C ARG A 24 5.80 -1.43 -13.34
N SER A 25 6.71 -1.59 -12.39
CA SER A 25 8.11 -1.18 -12.56
C SER A 25 8.85 -1.97 -13.65
N ALA A 26 8.38 -3.17 -14.00
CA ALA A 26 8.93 -3.98 -15.08
C ALA A 26 8.43 -3.61 -16.49
N LEU A 27 7.44 -2.71 -16.62
CA LEU A 27 6.91 -2.29 -17.92
C LEU A 27 7.81 -1.28 -18.64
N LYS A 28 7.67 -1.20 -19.97
CA LYS A 28 8.28 -0.14 -20.80
C LYS A 28 7.80 1.23 -20.34
N GLU A 29 8.64 2.26 -20.54
CA GLU A 29 8.41 3.62 -20.06
C GLU A 29 7.01 4.17 -20.38
N SER A 30 6.56 4.01 -21.63
CA SER A 30 5.27 4.55 -22.10
C SER A 30 4.08 4.04 -21.30
N GLU A 31 4.10 2.75 -20.94
CA GLU A 31 3.03 2.09 -20.20
C GLU A 31 3.25 2.22 -18.69
N ARG A 32 4.50 2.30 -18.25
CA ARG A 32 4.86 2.48 -16.84
C ARG A 32 4.25 3.76 -16.28
N VAL A 33 4.36 4.88 -16.98
CA VAL A 33 3.82 6.18 -16.51
C VAL A 33 2.31 6.10 -16.27
N LYS A 34 1.56 5.45 -17.17
CA LYS A 34 0.11 5.27 -17.02
C LYS A 34 -0.22 4.30 -15.88
N ALA A 35 0.57 3.23 -15.73
CA ALA A 35 0.33 2.20 -14.74
C ALA A 35 0.70 2.65 -13.31
N GLU A 36 1.76 3.46 -13.15
CA GLU A 36 2.23 3.92 -11.84
C GLU A 36 1.19 4.75 -11.09
N ARG A 37 0.41 5.57 -11.80
CA ARG A 37 -0.70 6.35 -11.23
C ARG A 37 -1.71 5.50 -10.46
N ARG A 38 -1.88 4.22 -10.83
CA ARG A 38 -2.81 3.30 -10.16
C ARG A 38 -2.33 2.86 -8.78
N GLY A 39 -1.03 2.99 -8.49
CA GLY A 39 -0.45 2.64 -7.20
C GLY A 39 -0.48 3.77 -6.17
N GLU A 40 -0.91 4.97 -6.56
CA GLU A 40 -1.01 6.12 -5.66
C GLU A 40 -2.24 5.99 -4.77
N THR A 41 -2.09 6.30 -3.49
CA THR A 41 -3.17 6.22 -2.50
C THR A 41 -2.89 7.27 -1.44
N SER A 42 -3.75 8.29 -1.36
CA SER A 42 -3.64 9.42 -0.43
C SER A 42 -4.66 9.34 0.71
N LEU A 43 -5.18 8.15 0.98
CA LEU A 43 -6.21 7.92 1.98
C LEU A 43 -5.71 8.21 3.39
N ARG A 44 -6.58 8.85 4.17
CA ARG A 44 -6.42 9.04 5.62
C ARG A 44 -7.55 8.29 6.32
N TYR A 45 -7.23 7.68 7.46
CA TYR A 45 -8.21 7.04 8.31
C TYR A 45 -8.14 7.63 9.71
N GLN A 46 -9.25 7.52 10.43
CA GLN A 46 -9.37 7.94 11.81
C GLN A 46 -10.02 6.80 12.57
N GLU A 47 -9.40 6.37 13.65
CA GLU A 47 -10.01 5.39 14.54
C GLU A 47 -11.02 6.11 15.42
N TRP A 48 -12.25 5.59 15.47
CA TRP A 48 -13.31 6.10 16.33
C TRP A 48 -13.48 5.15 17.52
N LYS A 49 -13.38 5.69 18.73
CA LYS A 49 -13.52 4.93 19.96
C LYS A 49 -14.40 5.69 20.94
N ASP A 50 -15.35 5.00 21.58
CA ASP A 50 -16.30 5.58 22.54
C ASP A 50 -17.05 6.82 22.00
N GLY A 51 -17.36 6.82 20.70
CA GLY A 51 -18.05 7.91 20.02
C GLY A 51 -17.19 9.16 19.75
N LYS A 52 -15.89 9.12 20.07
CA LYS A 52 -14.95 10.20 19.78
C LYS A 52 -14.02 9.83 18.64
N ALA A 53 -13.79 10.83 17.78
CA ALA A 53 -12.92 10.70 16.64
C ALA A 53 -11.44 10.85 17.08
N GLY A 54 -10.59 9.85 16.78
CA GLY A 54 -9.17 9.83 17.14
C GLY A 54 -8.28 10.71 16.25
N GLU A 55 -6.98 10.44 16.18
CA GLU A 55 -6.09 11.19 15.27
C GLU A 55 -6.26 10.72 13.81
N GLN A 56 -6.23 11.66 12.86
CA GLN A 56 -6.21 11.30 11.44
C GLN A 56 -4.83 10.80 11.03
N THR A 57 -4.73 9.53 10.68
CA THR A 57 -3.49 8.90 10.21
C THR A 57 -3.55 8.66 8.71
N SER A 58 -2.47 9.00 8.00
CA SER A 58 -2.33 8.70 6.57
C SER A 58 -1.97 7.22 6.37
N ILE A 59 -2.66 6.53 5.44
CA ILE A 59 -2.42 5.10 5.14
C ILE A 59 -1.02 4.86 4.56
N LYS A 60 -0.47 5.86 3.86
CA LYS A 60 0.96 5.88 3.51
C LYS A 60 1.67 6.82 4.47
N ALA A 61 2.63 6.30 5.23
CA ALA A 61 3.56 7.12 5.99
C ALA A 61 4.30 8.02 4.99
N GLN A 62 4.00 9.32 5.02
CA GLN A 62 4.83 10.28 4.32
C GLN A 62 6.18 10.30 5.05
N PRO A 63 7.32 10.15 4.36
CA PRO A 63 8.59 10.35 5.01
C PRO A 63 8.59 11.76 5.61
N LYS A 64 8.73 11.87 6.93
CA LYS A 64 8.92 13.16 7.60
C LYS A 64 10.16 13.77 6.96
N GLN A 65 9.98 14.85 6.19
CA GLN A 65 11.10 15.68 5.75
C GLN A 65 11.74 16.24 7.03
N GLN A 66 12.97 15.81 7.30
CA GLN A 66 13.85 16.38 8.31
C GLN A 66 14.46 17.67 7.77
#